data_AF-A0A1S3T312-F1
#
_entry.id   AF-A0A1S3T312-F1
#
_cell.length_a   1.000
_cell.length_b   1.000
_cell.length_c   1.000
_cell.angle_alpha   90.00
_cell.angle_beta   90.00
_cell.angle_gamma   90.00
#
_symmetry.space_group_name_H-M   'P 1'
#
loop_
_entity.id
_entity.type
_entity.pdbx_description
1 polymer ?
#
loop_
_entity_poly.entity_id
_entity_poly.type
_entity_poly.pdbx_seq_one_letter_code
_entity_poly.pdbx_strand_id
1 'polypeptide(L)'
;MGSCTDEEFKDKLLWNVKREVKQIMEEAVTKKFVHEDSSHVIGLCRTIEACLSHLLKRRAAGFLRSDKIGALFTKIGKVNATAGEVCRKVQEQLAQQAEVI
;
A
#
# COMPACT_ATOMS: atom_id res chain seq x y z
N MET A 1 -6.65 22.29 -18.64
CA MET A 1 -7.41 22.35 -17.38
C MET A 1 -7.20 21.09 -16.52
N GLY A 2 -5.97 20.59 -16.38
CA GLY A 2 -5.69 19.34 -15.67
C GLY A 2 -5.16 19.49 -14.24
N SER A 3 -5.01 20.73 -13.74
CA SER A 3 -4.31 20.99 -12.47
C SER A 3 -5.20 21.14 -11.25
N CYS A 4 -6.48 21.50 -11.40
CA CYS A 4 -7.40 21.68 -10.26
C CYS A 4 -7.87 20.34 -9.69
N THR A 5 -8.26 19.42 -10.58
CA THR A 5 -8.82 18.11 -10.22
C THR A 5 -7.79 17.14 -9.63
N ASP A 6 -6.52 17.29 -9.99
CA ASP A 6 -5.42 16.44 -9.49
C ASP A 6 -5.04 16.82 -8.04
N GLU A 7 -4.91 18.11 -7.77
CA GLU A 7 -4.62 18.60 -6.42
C GLU A 7 -5.81 18.33 -5.46
N GLU A 8 -7.06 18.52 -5.89
CA GLU A 8 -8.24 18.14 -5.10
C GLU A 8 -8.27 16.64 -4.77
N PHE A 9 -7.88 15.80 -5.73
CA PHE A 9 -7.82 14.35 -5.52
C PHE A 9 -6.70 13.96 -4.55
N LYS A 10 -5.53 14.60 -4.68
CA LYS A 10 -4.41 14.43 -3.75
C LYS A 10 -4.76 14.89 -2.34
N ASP A 11 -5.45 16.01 -2.19
CA ASP A 11 -5.93 16.48 -0.89
C ASP A 11 -6.90 15.50 -0.25
N LYS A 12 -7.81 14.92 -1.05
CA LYS A 12 -8.71 13.86 -0.60
C LYS A 12 -7.95 12.62 -0.13
N LEU A 13 -6.92 12.20 -0.87
CA LEU A 13 -6.07 11.08 -0.49
C LEU A 13 -5.33 11.36 0.83
N LEU A 14 -4.72 12.53 0.96
CA LEU A 14 -4.02 12.95 2.19
C LEU A 14 -4.98 13.04 3.38
N TRP A 15 -6.20 13.53 3.18
CA TRP A 15 -7.22 13.58 4.21
C TRP A 15 -7.61 12.17 4.68
N ASN A 16 -7.80 11.23 3.76
CA ASN A 16 -8.10 9.84 4.09
C ASN A 16 -6.96 9.19 4.90
N VAL A 17 -5.69 9.40 4.50
CA VAL A 17 -4.54 8.86 5.25
C VAL A 17 -4.52 9.41 6.67
N LYS A 18 -4.68 10.73 6.83
CA LYS A 18 -4.71 11.37 8.16
C LYS A 18 -5.84 10.82 9.02
N ARG A 19 -7.02 10.59 8.43
CA ARG A 19 -8.17 10.04 9.13
C ARG A 19 -7.90 8.62 9.64
N GLU A 20 -7.41 7.71 8.80
CA GLU A 20 -7.14 6.33 9.21
C GLU A 20 -6.03 6.25 10.26
N VAL A 21 -4.95 7.05 10.12
CA VAL A 21 -3.89 7.12 11.14
C VAL A 21 -4.43 7.60 12.49
N LYS A 22 -5.32 8.60 12.47
CA LYS A 22 -5.97 9.08 13.69
C LYS A 22 -6.80 7.98 14.36
N GLN A 23 -7.58 7.23 13.58
CA GLN A 23 -8.39 6.12 14.10
C GLN A 23 -7.52 4.99 14.67
N ILE A 24 -6.42 4.63 14.01
CA ILE A 24 -5.47 3.64 14.53
C ILE A 24 -4.86 4.12 15.85
N MET A 25 -4.51 5.41 15.96
CA MET A 25 -3.99 6.00 17.20
C MET A 25 -5.01 5.93 18.33
N GLU A 26 -6.27 6.29 18.06
CA GLU A 26 -7.37 6.19 19.03
C GLU A 26 -7.58 4.73 19.46
N GLU A 27 -7.62 3.79 18.52
CA GLU A 27 -7.75 2.36 18.78
C GLU A 27 -6.59 1.85 19.65
N ALA A 28 -5.35 2.21 19.32
CA ALA A 28 -4.16 1.82 20.07
C ALA A 28 -4.22 2.34 21.52
N VAL A 29 -4.70 3.56 21.73
CA VAL A 29 -4.83 4.15 23.07
C VAL A 29 -5.94 3.49 23.86
N THR A 30 -7.11 3.25 23.26
CA THR A 30 -8.27 2.70 23.96
C THR A 30 -8.16 1.20 24.20
N LYS A 31 -7.71 0.43 23.21
CA LYS A 31 -7.62 -1.03 23.28
C LYS A 31 -6.24 -1.53 23.71
N LYS A 32 -5.24 -0.65 23.80
CA LYS A 32 -3.82 -0.96 24.12
C LYS A 32 -3.13 -1.89 23.10
N PHE A 33 -3.81 -2.23 22.02
CA PHE A 33 -3.34 -3.11 20.96
C PHE A 33 -4.08 -2.78 19.65
N VAL A 34 -3.40 -2.97 18.53
CA VAL A 34 -3.97 -2.83 17.19
C VAL A 34 -3.83 -4.17 16.48
N HIS A 35 -4.96 -4.74 16.07
CA HIS A 35 -4.98 -6.01 15.34
C HIS A 35 -4.74 -5.79 13.85
N GLU A 36 -4.10 -6.74 13.17
CA GLU A 36 -3.86 -6.68 11.73
C GLU A 36 -5.16 -6.65 10.92
N ASP A 37 -6.18 -7.38 11.39
CA ASP A 37 -7.55 -7.35 10.83
C ASP A 37 -8.37 -6.10 11.23
N SER A 38 -7.79 -5.11 11.91
CA SER A 38 -8.49 -3.87 12.21
C SER A 38 -8.98 -3.22 10.91
N SER A 39 -10.23 -2.78 10.90
CA SER A 39 -10.81 -2.07 9.76
C SER A 39 -10.02 -0.79 9.43
N HIS A 40 -9.42 -0.14 10.43
CA HIS A 40 -8.58 1.04 10.25
C HIS A 40 -7.22 0.70 9.65
N VAL A 41 -6.62 -0.44 10.00
CA VAL A 41 -5.38 -0.94 9.39
C VAL A 41 -5.63 -1.29 7.92
N ILE A 42 -6.69 -2.06 7.63
CA ILE A 42 -7.07 -2.41 6.26
C ILE A 42 -7.40 -1.14 5.45
N GLY A 43 -8.13 -0.19 6.05
CA GLY A 43 -8.47 1.10 5.45
C GLY A 43 -7.24 1.96 5.13
N LEU A 44 -6.27 2.00 6.03
CA LEU A 44 -4.99 2.68 5.81
C LEU A 44 -4.23 2.06 4.63
N CYS A 45 -4.11 0.72 4.59
CA CYS A 45 -3.47 0.01 3.49
C CYS A 45 -4.12 0.34 2.13
N ARG A 46 -5.45 0.33 2.04
CA ARG A 46 -6.19 0.71 0.82
C ARG A 46 -5.91 2.15 0.40
N THR A 47 -5.84 3.07 1.36
CA THR A 47 -5.57 4.48 1.06
C THR A 47 -4.13 4.68 0.57
N ILE A 48 -3.16 3.99 1.18
CA ILE A 48 -1.76 4.00 0.72
C ILE A 48 -1.65 3.41 -0.69
N GLU A 49 -2.35 2.30 -0.97
CA GLU A 49 -2.41 1.70 -2.29
C GLU A 49 -2.92 2.68 -3.35
N ALA A 50 -3.97 3.44 -3.02
CA ALA A 50 -4.50 4.51 -3.87
C ALA A 50 -3.50 5.66 -4.08
N CYS A 51 -2.79 6.07 -3.03
CA CYS A 51 -1.73 7.09 -3.11
C CYS A 51 -0.60 6.66 -4.06
N LEU A 52 -0.10 5.43 -3.92
CA LEU A 52 0.94 4.88 -4.78
C LEU A 52 0.43 4.76 -6.22
N SER A 53 -0.79 4.27 -6.41
CA SER A 53 -1.40 4.11 -7.73
C SER A 53 -1.62 5.44 -8.45
N HIS A 54 -1.94 6.52 -7.72
CA HIS A 54 -2.13 7.86 -8.29
C HIS A 54 -0.87 8.37 -9.01
N LEU A 55 0.32 8.14 -8.43
CA LEU A 55 1.59 8.64 -8.96
C LEU A 55 2.27 7.67 -9.93
N LEU A 56 1.85 6.40 -9.97
CA LEU A 56 2.44 5.38 -10.84
C LEU A 56 1.89 5.47 -12.26
N LYS A 57 2.73 5.96 -13.18
CA LYS A 57 2.41 6.01 -14.62
C LYS A 57 2.20 4.61 -15.20
N ARG A 58 1.24 4.47 -16.13
CA ARG A 58 1.05 3.23 -16.92
C ARG A 58 2.33 2.94 -17.70
N ARG A 59 2.96 1.78 -17.46
CA ARG A 59 4.01 1.27 -18.33
C ARG A 59 3.35 0.63 -19.55
N ALA A 60 3.70 1.08 -20.76
CA ALA A 60 3.09 0.67 -22.02
C ALA A 60 3.59 -0.67 -22.58
N ALA A 61 4.37 -1.45 -21.83
CA ALA A 61 4.85 -2.76 -22.28
C ALA A 61 3.83 -3.84 -21.90
N GLY A 62 3.04 -4.26 -22.88
CA GLY A 62 2.03 -5.29 -22.76
C GLY A 62 2.61 -6.68 -22.45
N PHE A 63 1.86 -7.43 -21.65
CA PHE A 63 1.62 -8.89 -21.71
C PHE A 63 1.46 -9.52 -20.32
N LEU A 64 1.98 -8.90 -19.25
CA LEU A 64 1.78 -9.40 -17.89
C LEU A 64 0.78 -8.51 -17.15
N ARG A 65 -0.14 -9.12 -16.41
CA ARG A 65 -0.93 -8.45 -15.36
C ARG A 65 0.03 -7.95 -14.29
N SER A 66 0.76 -6.87 -14.57
CA SER A 66 1.78 -6.35 -13.67
C SER A 66 1.09 -5.71 -12.48
N ASP A 67 1.25 -6.35 -11.34
CA ASP A 67 1.15 -5.68 -10.04
C ASP A 67 2.16 -4.52 -10.02
N LYS A 68 1.64 -3.31 -10.25
CA LYS A 68 2.44 -2.07 -10.35
C LYS A 68 3.13 -1.77 -9.01
N ILE A 69 2.48 -2.14 -7.91
CA ILE A 69 2.95 -1.86 -6.56
C ILE A 69 4.01 -2.87 -6.19
N GLY A 70 3.79 -4.16 -6.44
CA GLY A 70 4.82 -5.19 -6.30
C GLY A 70 6.08 -4.90 -7.11
N ALA A 71 5.95 -4.40 -8.34
CA ALA A 71 7.09 -3.98 -9.15
C ALA A 71 7.83 -2.76 -8.57
N LEU A 72 7.11 -1.81 -7.99
CA LEU A 72 7.70 -0.67 -7.28
C LEU A 72 8.52 -1.14 -6.06
N PHE A 73 7.92 -2.00 -5.22
CA PHE A 73 8.58 -2.54 -4.04
C PHE A 73 9.81 -3.39 -4.40
N THR A 74 9.73 -4.20 -5.46
CA THR A 74 10.89 -4.96 -5.98
C THR A 74 12.03 -4.03 -6.40
N LYS A 75 11.73 -2.87 -7.00
CA LYS A 75 12.74 -1.89 -7.36
C LYS A 75 13.35 -1.22 -6.13
N ILE A 76 12.52 -0.81 -5.16
CA ILE A 76 12.98 -0.18 -3.91
C ILE A 76 13.82 -1.15 -3.07
N GLY A 77 13.45 -2.44 -3.02
CA GLY A 77 14.17 -3.47 -2.28
C GLY A 77 15.63 -3.68 -2.71
N LYS A 78 16.01 -3.23 -3.91
CA LYS A 78 17.42 -3.25 -4.36
C LYS A 78 18.32 -2.24 -3.64
N VAL A 79 17.73 -1.17 -3.09
CA VAL A 79 18.46 -0.08 -2.43
C VAL A 79 18.06 0.11 -0.96
N ASN A 80 17.01 -0.57 -0.51
CA ASN A 80 16.52 -0.53 0.86
C ASN A 80 16.39 -1.96 1.39
N ALA A 81 17.23 -2.30 2.39
CA ALA A 81 17.29 -3.64 2.97
C ALA A 81 15.97 -4.07 3.60
N THR A 82 15.28 -3.18 4.33
CA THR A 82 13.99 -3.47 4.96
C THR A 82 12.93 -3.79 3.91
N ALA A 83 12.85 -3.00 2.84
CA ALA A 83 11.93 -3.28 1.75
C ALA A 83 12.25 -4.60 1.05
N GLY A 84 13.55 -4.92 0.87
CA GLY A 84 14.01 -6.18 0.31
C GLY A 84 13.60 -7.39 1.16
N GLU A 85 13.75 -7.29 2.48
CA GLU A 85 13.33 -8.34 3.42
C GLU A 85 11.81 -8.57 3.40
N VAL A 86 11.02 -7.49 3.42
CA VAL A 86 9.56 -7.57 3.33
C VAL A 86 9.14 -8.22 2.01
N CYS A 87 9.73 -7.82 0.89
CA CYS A 87 9.45 -8.44 -0.41
C CYS A 87 9.73 -9.94 -0.39
N ARG A 88 10.87 -10.36 0.18
CA ARG A 88 11.24 -11.78 0.28
C ARG A 88 10.20 -12.57 1.08
N LYS A 89 9.83 -12.08 2.27
CA LYS A 89 8.82 -12.74 3.13
C LYS A 89 7.46 -12.88 2.44
N VAL A 90 7.02 -11.84 1.72
CA VAL A 90 5.76 -11.89 0.96
C VAL A 90 5.84 -12.93 -0.15
N GLN A 91 6.97 -13.02 -0.88
CA GLN A 91 7.14 -14.04 -1.92
C GLN A 91 7.15 -15.46 -1.33
N GLU A 92 7.80 -15.67 -0.19
CA GLU A 92 7.80 -16.95 0.53
C GLU A 92 6.37 -17.35 0.94
N GLN A 93 5.58 -16.42 1.50
CA GLN A 93 4.19 -16.65 1.88
C GLN A 93 3.28 -16.95 0.68
N LEU A 94 3.50 -16.29 -0.46
CA LEU A 94 2.74 -16.55 -1.69
C LEU A 94 3.09 -17.93 -2.28
N ALA A 95 4.36 -18.33 -2.24
CA ALA A 95 4.79 -19.66 -2.67
C ALA A 95 4.17 -20.76 -1.80
N GLN A 96 4.19 -20.59 -0.47
CA GLN A 96 3.56 -21.54 0.46
C GLN A 96 2.06 -21.69 0.21
N GLN A 97 1.34 -20.60 -0.08
CA GLN A 97 -0.08 -20.67 -0.42
C GLN A 97 -0.35 -21.41 -1.74
N ALA A 98 0.57 -21.35 -2.70
CA ALA A 98 0.43 -22.05 -3.97
C ALA A 98 0.70 -23.57 -3.85
N GLU A 99 1.45 -24.01 -2.83
CA GLU A 99 1.71 -25.44 -2.56
C GLU A 99 0.58 -26.13 -1.78
N VAL A 100 -0.34 -25.36 -1.20
CA VAL A 100 -1.49 -25.87 -0.41
C VAL A 100 -2.75 -26.07 -1.27
N ILE A 101 -2.71 -25.66 -2.54
CA ILE A 101 -3.79 -25.83 -3.54
C ILE A 101 -3.40 -26.92 -4.53
#